data_AF-F5S6P7-F1
#
_entry.id   AF-F5S6P7-F1
#
_cell.length_a   1.000
_cell.length_b   1.000
_cell.length_c   1.000
_cell.angle_alpha   90.00
_cell.angle_beta   90.00
_cell.angle_gamma   90.00
#
_symmetry.space_group_name_H-M   'P 1'
#
loop_
_entity.id
_entity.type
_entity.pdbx_description
1 polymer ?
#
loop_
_entity_poly.entity_id
_entity_poly.type
_entity_poly.pdbx_seq_one_letter_code
_entity_poly.pdbx_strand_id
1 'polypeptide(L)'
;MLRVREKMNKGRVQDIEQPCNTISSHLAKVSLNGTDPVLMVGERYRRFSPREAANIQSFPLNFQFDCVSDNRQYRAIGNAVPPVLMWHVANAVAGVPKTATRKTVKFHRIIPLRRSLAQATVNARAKMC
;
A
#
# COMPACT_ATOMS: atom_id res chain seq x y z
N MET A 1 -0.46 -33.74 -1.25
CA MET A 1 0.04 -32.40 -0.90
C MET A 1 1.24 -32.56 0.02
N LEU A 2 2.43 -32.09 -0.38
CA LEU A 2 3.62 -32.16 0.48
C LEU A 2 3.42 -31.27 1.71
N ARG A 3 3.71 -31.79 2.91
CA ARG A 3 3.73 -31.03 4.17
C ARG A 3 4.71 -29.86 4.01
N VAL A 4 4.22 -28.63 4.21
CA VAL A 4 5.04 -27.42 4.23
C VAL A 4 6.06 -27.58 5.34
N ARG A 5 7.36 -27.61 5.00
CA ARG A 5 8.44 -27.55 5.98
C ARG A 5 8.39 -26.16 6.64
N GLU A 6 8.26 -26.10 7.97
CA GLU A 6 8.26 -24.85 8.78
C GLU A 6 9.39 -23.89 8.41
N LYS A 7 10.55 -24.44 8.01
CA LYS A 7 11.76 -23.67 7.69
C LYS A 7 11.70 -22.92 6.35
N MET A 8 10.75 -23.26 5.48
CA MET A 8 10.77 -22.82 4.08
C MET A 8 10.24 -21.40 3.88
N ASN A 9 9.49 -20.81 4.82
CA ASN A 9 8.82 -19.51 4.65
C ASN A 9 9.34 -18.38 5.55
N LYS A 10 10.43 -18.60 6.31
CA LYS A 10 11.04 -17.55 7.14
C LYS A 10 11.50 -16.38 6.26
N GLY A 11 10.83 -15.23 6.39
CA GLY A 11 11.11 -14.00 5.64
C GLY A 11 10.25 -13.72 4.41
N ARG A 12 9.33 -14.63 4.03
CA ARG A 12 8.39 -14.40 2.90
C ARG A 12 7.09 -13.75 3.33
N VAL A 13 6.64 -14.10 4.52
CA VAL A 13 5.42 -13.59 5.12
C VAL A 13 5.65 -12.12 5.42
N GLN A 14 4.88 -11.28 4.74
CA GLN A 14 4.94 -9.84 4.97
C GLN A 14 4.17 -9.51 6.25
N ASP A 15 4.81 -8.73 7.11
CA ASP A 15 4.15 -8.05 8.22
C ASP A 15 3.44 -6.80 7.66
N ILE A 16 2.20 -6.57 8.12
CA ILE A 16 1.35 -5.48 7.66
C ILE A 16 1.91 -4.13 8.11
N GLU A 17 2.60 -4.11 9.25
CA GLU A 17 3.16 -2.89 9.86
C GLU A 17 4.58 -2.56 9.35
N GLN A 18 5.18 -3.43 8.54
CA GLN A 18 6.54 -3.27 8.01
C GLN A 18 6.52 -3.01 6.51
N PRO A 19 7.59 -2.39 5.96
CA PRO A 19 7.72 -2.25 4.52
C PRO A 19 7.73 -3.62 3.83
N CYS A 20 7.03 -3.69 2.71
CA CYS A 20 6.98 -4.90 1.90
C CYS A 20 8.35 -5.16 1.25
N ASN A 21 8.72 -6.43 1.13
CA ASN A 21 9.78 -6.88 0.25
C ASN A 21 9.47 -6.50 -1.22
N THR A 22 10.49 -6.52 -2.07
CA THR A 22 10.36 -6.10 -3.47
C THR A 22 9.25 -6.87 -4.21
N ILE A 23 8.30 -6.12 -4.79
CA ILE A 23 7.29 -6.65 -5.71
C ILE A 23 7.97 -6.95 -7.04
N SER A 24 8.23 -8.23 -7.30
CA SER A 24 8.89 -8.71 -8.52
C SER A 24 7.87 -8.96 -9.65
N SER A 25 8.32 -8.93 -10.91
CA SER A 25 7.50 -9.38 -12.04
C SER A 25 7.26 -10.90 -12.04
N HIS A 26 7.98 -11.63 -11.18
CA HIS A 26 7.82 -13.06 -11.01
C HIS A 26 6.50 -13.43 -10.31
N LEU A 27 5.84 -12.51 -9.60
CA LEU A 27 4.49 -12.71 -9.03
C LEU A 27 3.46 -13.22 -10.07
N ALA A 28 3.70 -12.94 -11.36
CA ALA A 28 2.90 -13.44 -12.48
C ALA A 28 2.87 -14.97 -12.61
N LYS A 29 3.84 -15.69 -12.06
CA LYS A 29 3.90 -17.15 -12.13
C LYS A 29 3.04 -17.77 -11.02
N VAL A 30 2.35 -18.85 -11.36
CA VAL A 30 1.50 -19.59 -10.40
C VAL A 30 2.35 -20.30 -9.33
N SER A 31 3.56 -20.76 -9.69
CA SER A 31 4.54 -21.25 -8.73
C SER A 31 5.23 -20.06 -8.05
N LEU A 32 5.06 -19.94 -6.74
CA LEU A 32 5.79 -18.99 -5.92
C LEU A 32 7.29 -19.30 -5.96
N ASN A 33 8.13 -18.30 -6.26
CA ASN A 33 9.56 -18.43 -6.06
C ASN A 33 9.93 -18.25 -4.59
N GLY A 34 11.20 -18.55 -4.27
CA GLY A 34 11.72 -18.45 -2.91
C GLY A 34 11.71 -17.04 -2.31
N THR A 35 11.59 -15.99 -3.12
CA THR A 35 11.75 -14.57 -2.73
C THR A 35 10.47 -13.74 -2.84
N ASP A 36 9.41 -14.27 -3.46
CA ASP A 36 8.20 -13.48 -3.70
C ASP A 36 7.44 -13.26 -2.38
N PRO A 37 7.01 -12.02 -2.09
CA PRO A 37 6.28 -11.74 -0.86
C PRO A 37 4.89 -12.38 -0.87
N VAL A 38 4.49 -12.89 0.31
CA VAL A 38 3.19 -13.51 0.53
C VAL A 38 2.55 -12.95 1.80
N LEU A 39 1.21 -12.94 1.82
CA LEU A 39 0.45 -12.63 3.01
C LEU A 39 -0.02 -13.91 3.68
N MET A 40 0.00 -13.92 5.01
CA MET A 40 -0.63 -14.98 5.80
C MET A 40 -2.00 -14.49 6.26
N VAL A 41 -3.05 -15.19 5.83
CA VAL A 41 -4.44 -14.89 6.20
C VAL A 41 -4.98 -16.10 6.94
N GLY A 42 -5.16 -15.96 8.26
CA GLY A 42 -5.39 -17.09 9.15
C GLY A 42 -4.22 -18.07 9.08
N GLU A 43 -4.49 -19.33 8.74
CA GLU A 43 -3.47 -20.38 8.62
C GLU A 43 -3.00 -20.63 7.16
N ARG A 44 -3.41 -19.77 6.21
CA ARG A 44 -3.12 -19.97 4.78
C ARG A 44 -2.28 -18.83 4.21
N TYR A 45 -1.32 -19.20 3.36
CA TYR A 45 -0.55 -18.25 2.57
C TYR A 45 -1.27 -17.89 1.28
N ARG A 46 -1.33 -16.60 0.97
CA ARG A 46 -1.81 -16.09 -0.30
C ARG A 46 -0.81 -15.12 -0.94
N ARG A 47 -0.92 -15.01 -2.26
CA ARG A 47 -0.26 -13.95 -3.02
C ARG A 47 -0.99 -12.63 -2.83
N PHE A 48 -0.26 -11.53 -3.03
CA PHE A 48 -0.89 -10.25 -3.29
C PHE A 48 -1.71 -10.31 -4.56
N SER A 49 -2.85 -9.63 -4.58
CA SER A 49 -3.59 -9.33 -5.80
C SER A 49 -2.84 -8.29 -6.64
N PRO A 50 -3.15 -8.14 -7.95
CA PRO A 50 -2.51 -7.12 -8.77
C PRO A 50 -2.73 -5.71 -8.19
N ARG A 51 -3.92 -5.46 -7.64
CA ARG A 51 -4.26 -4.18 -7.01
C ARG A 51 -3.43 -3.90 -5.76
N GLU A 52 -3.21 -4.89 -4.91
CA GLU A 52 -2.37 -4.74 -3.71
C GLU A 52 -0.91 -4.48 -4.09
N ALA A 53 -0.39 -5.23 -5.07
CA ALA A 53 0.96 -5.03 -5.59
C ALA A 53 1.13 -3.62 -6.19
N ALA A 54 0.12 -3.12 -6.92
CA ALA A 54 0.12 -1.77 -7.47
C ALA A 54 0.11 -0.70 -6.38
N ASN A 55 -0.68 -0.89 -5.32
CA ASN A 55 -0.74 0.04 -4.18
C ASN A 55 0.60 0.12 -3.46
N ILE A 56 1.28 -1.01 -3.26
CA ILE A 56 2.64 -1.07 -2.66
C ILE A 56 3.63 -0.27 -3.53
N GLN A 57 3.53 -0.39 -4.86
CA GLN A 57 4.32 0.39 -5.81
C GLN A 57 3.83 1.85 -5.98
N SER A 58 2.94 2.34 -5.12
CA SER A 58 2.42 3.71 -5.12
C SER A 58 1.65 4.10 -6.39
N PHE A 59 1.03 3.15 -7.08
CA PHE A 59 0.08 3.47 -8.14
C PHE A 59 -1.20 4.09 -7.56
N PRO A 60 -1.79 5.08 -8.23
CA PRO A 60 -3.02 5.69 -7.75
C PRO A 60 -4.20 4.72 -7.95
N LEU A 61 -5.20 4.80 -7.06
CA LEU A 61 -6.35 3.88 -7.04
C LEU A 61 -7.18 3.90 -8.33
N ASN A 62 -7.16 5.03 -9.04
CA ASN A 62 -7.85 5.22 -10.32
C ASN A 62 -7.06 4.69 -11.53
N PHE A 63 -5.84 4.19 -11.34
CA PHE A 63 -5.08 3.58 -12.44
C PHE A 63 -5.69 2.22 -12.80
N GLN A 64 -6.02 2.04 -14.07
CA GLN A 64 -6.70 0.84 -14.58
C GLN A 64 -5.68 -0.12 -15.21
N PHE A 65 -5.71 -1.38 -14.76
CA PHE A 65 -4.88 -2.49 -15.26
C PHE A 65 -5.74 -3.59 -15.92
N ASP A 66 -7.05 -3.39 -15.97
CA ASP A 66 -8.09 -4.36 -16.35
C ASP A 66 -8.14 -4.70 -17.84
N CYS A 67 -7.44 -3.95 -18.69
CA CYS A 67 -7.32 -4.25 -20.12
C CYS A 67 -6.43 -5.47 -20.42
N VAL A 68 -5.74 -6.05 -19.43
CA VAL A 68 -4.84 -7.19 -19.61
C VAL A 68 -5.05 -8.29 -18.56
N SER A 69 -4.62 -9.51 -18.87
CA SER A 69 -4.68 -10.64 -17.93
C SER A 69 -3.82 -10.41 -16.69
N ASP A 70 -4.22 -10.98 -15.55
CA ASP A 70 -3.52 -10.86 -14.26
C ASP A 70 -2.01 -11.09 -14.37
N ASN A 71 -1.59 -12.13 -15.10
CA ASN A 71 -0.17 -12.43 -15.31
C ASN A 71 0.58 -11.27 -15.98
N ARG A 72 -0.06 -10.60 -16.95
CA ARG A 72 0.52 -9.42 -17.59
C ARG A 72 0.49 -8.20 -16.67
N GLN A 73 -0.55 -8.06 -15.85
CA GLN A 73 -0.63 -7.00 -14.82
C GLN A 73 0.53 -7.11 -13.83
N TYR A 74 0.78 -8.30 -13.25
CA TYR A 74 1.89 -8.51 -12.32
C TYR A 74 3.25 -8.20 -12.96
N ARG A 75 3.47 -8.57 -14.23
CA ARG A 75 4.71 -8.23 -14.95
C ARG A 75 4.86 -6.73 -15.13
N ALA A 76 3.79 -6.05 -15.52
CA ALA A 76 3.80 -4.60 -15.71
C ALA A 76 4.09 -3.89 -14.38
N ILE A 77 3.41 -4.28 -13.30
CA ILE A 77 3.57 -3.68 -11.97
C ILE A 77 4.97 -3.96 -11.40
N GLY A 78 5.46 -5.20 -11.50
CA GLY A 78 6.76 -5.58 -10.95
C GLY A 78 7.97 -4.98 -11.69
N ASN A 79 7.81 -4.68 -12.98
CA ASN A 79 8.86 -4.01 -13.78
C ASN A 79 8.72 -2.48 -13.80
N ALA A 80 7.62 -1.93 -13.27
CA ALA A 80 7.39 -0.50 -13.28
C ALA A 80 8.27 0.24 -12.26
N VAL A 81 8.57 1.50 -12.56
CA VAL A 81 9.12 2.44 -11.59
C VAL A 81 7.97 3.03 -10.76
N PRO A 82 8.06 3.06 -9.42
CA PRO A 82 7.01 3.63 -8.56
C PRO A 82 6.72 5.10 -8.93
N PRO A 83 5.45 5.50 -9.14
CA PRO A 83 5.11 6.88 -9.52
C PRO A 83 5.61 7.94 -8.53
N VAL A 84 5.56 7.65 -7.22
CA VAL A 84 6.04 8.57 -6.18
C VAL A 84 7.56 8.75 -6.26
N LEU A 85 8.31 7.68 -6.50
CA LEU A 85 9.76 7.76 -6.70
C LEU A 85 10.07 8.61 -7.93
N MET A 86 9.39 8.34 -9.04
CA MET A 86 9.57 9.10 -10.29
C MET A 86 9.25 10.59 -10.09
N TRP A 87 8.22 10.93 -9.31
CA TRP A 87 7.89 12.32 -8.98
C TRP A 87 9.03 13.03 -8.23
N HIS A 88 9.66 12.36 -7.25
CA HIS A 88 10.81 12.92 -6.54
C HIS A 88 12.02 13.13 -7.46
N VAL A 89 12.32 12.16 -8.33
CA VAL A 89 13.41 12.27 -9.32
C VAL A 89 13.14 13.41 -10.30
N ALA A 90 11.93 13.48 -10.85
CA ALA A 90 11.54 14.53 -11.79
C ALA A 90 11.65 15.92 -11.17
N ASN A 91 11.22 16.10 -9.92
CA ASN A 91 11.34 17.39 -9.22
C ASN A 91 12.80 17.79 -8.95
N ALA A 92 13.66 16.82 -8.61
CA ALA A 92 15.08 17.07 -8.41
C ALA A 92 15.77 17.50 -9.71
N VAL A 93 15.43 16.85 -10.83
CA VAL A 93 15.97 17.17 -12.16
C VAL A 93 15.40 18.47 -12.71
N ALA A 94 14.11 18.74 -12.53
CA ALA A 94 13.45 19.93 -13.04
C ALA A 94 13.89 21.23 -12.35
N GLY A 95 14.73 21.15 -11.30
CA GLY A 95 15.35 22.31 -10.66
C GLY A 95 14.34 23.32 -10.10
N VAL A 96 13.09 22.91 -9.84
CA VAL A 96 12.02 23.83 -9.43
C VAL A 96 12.36 24.39 -8.05
N PRO A 97 12.71 25.70 -7.93
CA PRO A 97 12.74 26.33 -6.62
C PRO A 97 11.32 26.24 -6.06
N LYS A 98 11.16 25.86 -4.79
CA LYS A 98 9.86 25.83 -4.11
C LYS A 98 9.31 27.26 -3.98
N THR A 99 8.88 27.87 -5.08
CA THR A 99 8.11 29.11 -5.03
C THR A 99 6.79 28.75 -4.37
N ALA A 100 6.65 29.29 -3.17
CA ALA A 100 5.52 29.09 -2.29
C ALA A 100 4.22 29.46 -3.01
N THR A 101 3.57 28.48 -3.62
CA THR A 101 2.15 28.52 -3.90
C THR A 101 1.52 27.39 -3.11
N ARG A 102 1.34 27.67 -1.82
CA ARG A 102 0.35 27.00 -0.97
C ARG A 102 -1.03 27.31 -1.55
N LYS A 103 -1.38 26.72 -2.70
CA LYS A 103 -2.80 26.59 -3.06
C LYS A 103 -3.34 25.54 -2.12
N THR A 104 -4.06 26.00 -1.10
CA THR A 104 -4.91 25.14 -0.27
C THR A 104 -5.87 24.42 -1.19
N VAL A 105 -5.51 23.22 -1.65
CA VAL A 105 -6.48 22.30 -2.20
C VAL A 105 -7.42 22.01 -1.04
N LYS A 106 -8.64 22.54 -1.10
CA LYS A 106 -9.72 22.14 -0.21
C LYS A 106 -10.03 20.68 -0.52
N PHE A 107 -9.24 19.78 0.06
CA PHE A 107 -9.63 18.39 0.21
C PHE A 107 -10.91 18.45 1.04
N HIS A 108 -12.06 18.28 0.37
CA HIS A 108 -13.32 18.12 1.05
C HIS A 108 -13.11 16.93 1.99
N ARG A 109 -13.11 17.21 3.30
CA ARG A 109 -13.04 16.22 4.37
C ARG A 109 -14.25 15.30 4.22
N ILE A 110 -14.11 14.23 3.46
CA ILE A 110 -14.98 13.06 3.58
C ILE A 110 -14.30 12.18 4.62
N ILE A 111 -15.05 11.86 5.68
CA ILE A 111 -14.70 11.11 6.90
C ILE A 111 -14.25 12.02 8.08
N PRO A 112 -15.18 12.47 8.95
CA PRO A 112 -14.81 12.83 10.30
C PRO A 112 -14.48 11.55 11.08
N LEU A 113 -13.19 11.27 11.29
CA LEU A 113 -12.77 10.41 12.40
C LEU A 113 -13.27 11.09 13.68
N ARG A 114 -14.31 10.50 14.30
CA ARG A 114 -14.81 10.84 15.64
C ARG A 114 -13.65 10.86 16.64
N ARG A 115 -13.04 12.02 16.84
CA ARG A 115 -12.29 12.36 18.04
C ARG A 115 -13.20 13.18 18.95
N SER A 116 -14.12 12.52 19.65
CA SER A 116 -14.76 13.10 20.85
C SER A 116 -15.51 12.03 21.66
N LEU A 117 -14.78 11.29 22.49
CA LEU A 117 -15.35 10.66 23.69
C LEU A 117 -14.55 10.95 24.97
N ALA A 118 -13.64 11.94 24.96
CA ALA A 118 -12.80 12.26 26.11
C ALA A 118 -13.03 13.65 26.74
N GLN A 119 -13.98 14.46 26.24
CA GLN A 119 -14.20 15.83 26.75
C GLN A 119 -15.64 16.16 27.22
N ALA A 120 -16.53 15.17 27.34
CA ALA A 120 -17.94 15.40 27.68
C ALA A 120 -18.28 15.25 29.19
N THR A 121 -17.31 14.99 30.08
CA THR A 121 -17.58 14.79 31.52
C THR A 121 -17.16 15.94 32.44
N VAL A 122 -16.55 17.02 31.93
CA VAL A 122 -16.01 18.09 32.78
C VAL A 122 -16.92 19.32 32.91
N ASN A 123 -17.90 19.53 32.03
CA ASN A 123 -18.76 20.74 32.06
C ASN A 123 -20.25 20.49 32.37
N ALA A 124 -20.58 19.37 33.02
CA ALA A 124 -21.95 19.07 33.49
C ALA A 124 -22.09 19.18 35.03
N ARG A 125 -21.40 20.16 35.65
CA ARG A 125 -21.52 20.46 37.09
C ARG A 125 -21.63 21.95 37.42
N ALA A 126 -22.09 22.76 36.46
CA ALA A 126 -22.39 24.18 36.66
C ALA A 126 -23.66 24.56 35.89
N LYS A 127 -24.78 23.95 36.27
CA LYS A 127 -26.18 24.40 36.00
C LYS A 127 -27.16 23.41 36.64
N MET A 128 -27.12 23.33 37.97
CA MET A 128 -28.22 22.90 38.82
C MET A 128 -27.83 23.28 40.25
N CYS A 129 -28.64 24.16 40.84
CA CYS A 129 -28.39 25.01 42.02
C CYS A 129 -27.55 26.26 41.73
#